data_AF-A0A843JMX2-F1
#
_entry.id   AF-A0A843JMX2-F1
#
_cell.length_a   1.000
_cell.length_b   1.000
_cell.length_c   1.000
_cell.angle_alpha   90.00
_cell.angle_beta   90.00
_cell.angle_gamma   90.00
#
_symmetry.space_group_name_H-M   'P 1'
#
loop_
_entity.id
_entity.type
_entity.pdbx_description
1 polymer ?
#
loop_
_entity_poly.entity_id
_entity_poly.type
_entity_poly.pdbx_seq_one_letter_code
_entity_poly.pdbx_strand_id
1 'polypeptide(L)' 'MAREAGAMMVIDSDTHQPENLMSEEEAMIVALGAGLTKAEADKALHVTPYEMTRHL' A
#
# COMPACT_ATOMS: atom_id res chain seq x y z
N MET A 1 5.15 -14.70 -1.87
CA MET A 1 5.79 -14.59 -0.53
C MET A 1 4.94 -13.84 0.49
N ALA A 2 4.73 -12.51 0.41
CA ALA A 2 3.96 -11.79 1.46
C ALA A 2 2.54 -12.35 1.69
N ARG A 3 1.77 -12.53 0.60
CA ARG A 3 0.44 -13.16 0.62
C ARG A 3 0.47 -14.58 1.20
N GLU A 4 1.42 -15.40 0.74
CA GLU A 4 1.57 -16.81 1.18
C GLU A 4 1.95 -16.91 2.67
N ALA A 5 2.71 -15.93 3.16
CA ALA A 5 3.09 -15.82 4.57
C ALA A 5 1.99 -15.22 5.46
N GLY A 6 0.85 -14.79 4.89
CA GLY A 6 -0.22 -14.13 5.62
C GLY A 6 0.17 -12.74 6.17
N ALA A 7 1.20 -12.11 5.59
CA ALA A 7 1.68 -10.82 6.05
C ALA A 7 0.66 -9.71 5.72
N MET A 8 0.54 -8.75 6.64
CA MET A 8 -0.09 -7.48 6.32
C MET A 8 0.79 -6.70 5.33
N MET A 9 0.16 -6.00 4.39
CA MET A 9 0.84 -5.25 3.35
C MET A 9 0.39 -3.79 3.39
N VAL A 10 1.31 -2.90 3.07
CA VAL A 10 1.08 -1.47 2.85
C VAL A 10 1.76 -1.07 1.55
N ILE A 11 1.22 -0.06 0.87
CA ILE A 11 1.90 0.60 -0.24
C ILE A 11 2.45 1.92 0.29
N ASP A 12 3.74 2.12 0.11
CA ASP A 12 4.44 3.32 0.56
C ASP A 12 5.39 3.81 -0.54
N SER A 13 5.54 5.12 -0.63
CA SER A 13 6.42 5.76 -1.61
C SER A 13 7.87 5.83 -1.15
N ASP A 14 8.13 5.68 0.16
CA ASP A 14 9.43 5.93 0.80
C ASP A 14 10.07 7.25 0.32
N THR A 15 9.22 8.27 0.15
CA THR A 15 9.63 9.50 -0.52
C THR A 15 10.58 10.35 0.35
N HIS A 16 11.63 10.88 -0.28
CA HIS A 16 12.55 11.85 0.32
C HIS A 16 12.41 13.26 -0.28
N GLN A 17 11.56 13.44 -1.29
CA GLN A 17 11.35 14.72 -1.98
C GLN A 17 9.87 14.90 -2.34
N PRO A 18 9.29 16.12 -2.23
CA PRO A 18 7.87 16.34 -2.50
C PRO A 18 7.42 15.86 -3.88
N GLU A 19 8.29 15.95 -4.88
CA GLU A 19 8.01 15.57 -6.27
C GLU A 19 7.87 14.05 -6.46
N ASN A 20 8.20 13.23 -5.45
CA ASN A 20 8.03 11.78 -5.49
C ASN A 20 6.79 11.30 -4.73
N LEU A 21 5.97 12.21 -4.18
CA LEU A 21 4.67 11.83 -3.63
C LEU A 21 3.78 11.26 -4.73
N MET A 22 3.17 10.11 -4.46
CA MET A 22 2.22 9.48 -5.36
C MET A 22 0.81 10.02 -5.14
N SER A 23 0.09 10.22 -6.22
CA SER A 23 -1.37 10.25 -6.21
C SER A 23 -1.95 8.87 -5.90
N GLU A 24 -3.23 8.82 -5.55
CA GLU A 24 -3.92 7.55 -5.27
C GLU A 24 -3.94 6.63 -6.51
N GLU A 25 -4.07 7.21 -7.71
CA GLU A 25 -4.01 6.45 -8.96
C GLU A 25 -2.65 5.80 -9.18
N GLU A 26 -1.56 6.55 -8.96
CA GLU A 26 -0.19 6.03 -9.07
C GLU A 26 0.07 4.92 -8.06
N ALA A 27 -0.38 5.09 -6.81
CA ALA A 27 -0.24 4.07 -5.77
C ALA A 27 -1.04 2.78 -6.10
N MET A 28 -2.23 2.92 -6.72
CA MET A 28 -3.01 1.79 -7.22
C MET A 28 -2.29 1.06 -8.37
N ILE A 29 -1.68 1.79 -9.30
CA ILE A 29 -0.89 1.21 -10.39
C ILE A 29 0.27 0.37 -9.81
N VAL A 30 0.99 0.90 -8.81
CA VAL A 30 2.06 0.17 -8.11
C VAL A 30 1.53 -1.11 -7.45
N ALA A 31 0.42 -1.02 -6.72
CA ALA A 31 -0.17 -2.16 -6.02
C ALA A 31 -0.55 -3.30 -7.00
N LEU A 32 -1.24 -2.96 -8.09
CA LEU A 32 -1.63 -3.92 -9.12
C LEU A 32 -0.42 -4.48 -9.87
N GLY A 33 0.57 -3.63 -10.17
CA GLY A 33 1.84 -4.04 -10.78
C GLY A 33 2.65 -5.02 -9.92
N ALA A 34 2.52 -4.91 -8.58
CA ALA A 34 3.09 -5.85 -7.62
C ALA A 34 2.32 -7.19 -7.51
N GLY A 35 1.21 -7.36 -8.26
CA GLY A 35 0.42 -8.58 -8.31
C GLY A 35 -0.66 -8.69 -7.22
N LEU A 36 -1.00 -7.58 -6.55
CA LEU A 36 -2.16 -7.53 -5.67
C LEU A 36 -3.44 -7.55 -6.51
N THR A 37 -4.46 -8.22 -5.98
CA THR A 37 -5.83 -8.03 -6.48
C THR A 37 -6.32 -6.65 -6.08
N LYS A 38 -7.36 -6.14 -6.75
CA LYS A 38 -7.95 -4.84 -6.41
C LYS A 38 -8.38 -4.73 -4.94
N ALA A 39 -8.90 -5.82 -4.36
CA ALA A 39 -9.30 -5.85 -2.94
C ALA A 39 -8.09 -5.81 -1.99
N GLU A 40 -6.99 -6.49 -2.34
CA GLU A 40 -5.76 -6.42 -1.56
C GLU A 40 -5.08 -5.06 -1.67
N ALA A 41 -5.10 -4.46 -2.88
CA ALA A 41 -4.59 -3.12 -3.12
C ALA A 41 -5.35 -2.08 -2.27
N ASP A 42 -6.69 -2.12 -2.30
CA ASP A 42 -7.53 -1.25 -1.48
C ASP A 42 -7.24 -1.43 0.02
N LYS A 43 -7.12 -2.68 0.48
CA LYS A 43 -6.75 -2.96 1.87
C LYS A 43 -5.36 -2.40 2.22
N ALA A 44 -4.37 -2.56 1.35
CA ALA A 44 -3.00 -2.10 1.57
C ALA A 44 -2.85 -0.58 1.54
N LEU A 45 -3.71 0.13 0.80
CA LEU A 45 -3.71 1.58 0.69
C LEU A 45 -4.52 2.26 1.81
N HIS A 46 -5.66 1.70 2.20
CA HIS A 46 -6.63 2.42 3.04
C HIS A 46 -6.86 1.81 4.43
N VAL A 47 -6.81 0.48 4.54
CA VAL A 47 -7.22 -0.23 5.77
C VAL A 47 -6.01 -0.55 6.65
N THR A 48 -5.02 -1.26 6.09
CA THR A 48 -3.85 -1.71 6.85
C THR A 48 -3.09 -0.53 7.46
N PRO A 49 -2.77 0.57 6.73
CA PRO A 49 -2.04 1.69 7.32
C PRO A 49 -2.77 2.31 8.52
N TYR A 50 -4.08 2.53 8.40
CA TYR A 50 -4.91 3.03 9.49
C TYR A 50 -4.91 2.09 10.70
N GLU A 51 -5.17 0.80 10.49
CA GLU A 51 -5.21 -0.19 11.58
C GLU A 51 -3.87 -0.30 12.31
N MET A 52 -2.74 -0.16 11.60
CA MET A 52 -1.41 -0.21 12.19
C MET A 52 -1.03 1.07 12.96
N THR A 53 -1.65 2.21 12.65
CA THR A 53 -1.27 3.52 13.21
C THR A 53 -2.30 4.15 14.14
N ARG A 54 -3.53 3.62 14.22
CA ARG A 54 -4.66 4.20 15.00
C ARG A 54 -4.45 4.30 16.52
N HIS A 55 -3.36 3.75 17.04
CA HIS A 55 -3.01 3.79 18.47
C HIS A 55 -1.63 4.39 18.75
N LEU A 56 -1.01 4.98 17.73
CA LEU A 56 0.15 5.88 17.92
C LEU A 56 -0.33 7.20 18.52
#